data_AF-L7CH27-F1
#
_entry.id   AF-L7CH27-F1
#
_cell.length_a   1.000
_cell.length_b   1.000
_cell.length_c   1.000
_cell.angle_alpha   90.00
_cell.angle_beta   90.00
_cell.angle_gamma   90.00
#
_symmetry.space_group_name_H-M   'P 1'
#
loop_
_entity.id
_entity.type
_entity.pdbx_description
1 polymer ?
#
loop_
_entity_poly.entity_id
_entity_poly.type
_entity_poly.pdbx_seq_one_letter_code
_entity_poly.pdbx_strand_id
1 'polypeptide(L)'
;MTINADPPSWLSRWQGDGVLVRAETPKMIRAIQDLGLPVIDLRCWRSAGKIPGFDTDPASVVRLAVDHLRDRGYTQFGFCGFGGANYSDRRLTEMRKYVRSLGHDVVAYESPGPVHATTFDAEQSGMLDEVGLGRWLKSLAKPVGVLACNDIRAQQLLNACHECNIHVPDEIAVVGVDNDDVICPLCSPPLTSVEPNTQKIGYEAAAMLDRMMSGEIVPAELTWVPARRIVVRGSTDSIPVDDAEFIKAYRFIRENACRGVSVQDVADAVPMSRRSLERRMRTYLDQSPSDLIASIRLARIKELLETTSQPLKKIARLTGFNYDEHMAKFFKKLTGVPPGHYRRKHRLESIADDDLDP
;
A
#
# COMPACT_ATOMS: atom_id res chain seq x y z
N MET A 1 8.46 -23.28 0.29
CA MET A 1 9.21 -23.66 -0.94
C MET A 1 10.50 -22.87 -0.91
N THR A 2 11.65 -23.50 -0.65
CA THR A 2 12.96 -22.85 -0.64
C THR A 2 13.32 -22.46 -2.06
N ILE A 3 12.96 -21.26 -2.49
CA ILE A 3 13.59 -20.65 -3.66
C ILE A 3 15.01 -20.33 -3.21
N ASN A 4 15.94 -21.22 -3.55
CA ASN A 4 17.35 -21.00 -3.26
C ASN A 4 17.77 -19.67 -3.90
N ALA A 5 18.27 -18.73 -3.10
CA ALA A 5 18.63 -17.39 -3.56
C ALA A 5 19.95 -17.37 -4.39
N ASP A 6 20.61 -18.52 -4.47
CA ASP A 6 21.79 -18.76 -5.30
C ASP A 6 21.43 -19.11 -6.76
N PRO A 7 22.32 -18.80 -7.72
CA PRO A 7 22.09 -19.09 -9.14
C PRO A 7 21.94 -20.60 -9.38
N PRO A 8 20.91 -21.02 -10.13
CA PRO A 8 20.72 -22.42 -10.44
C PRO A 8 21.81 -22.91 -11.39
N SER A 9 22.20 -24.19 -11.25
CA SER A 9 23.28 -24.79 -12.04
C SER A 9 23.03 -24.80 -13.55
N TRP A 10 21.76 -24.74 -13.97
CA TRP A 10 21.38 -24.69 -15.38
C TRP A 10 21.53 -23.30 -16.01
N LEU A 11 21.69 -22.24 -15.21
CA LEU A 11 21.69 -20.86 -15.71
C LEU A 11 22.80 -20.60 -16.73
N SER A 12 23.99 -21.17 -16.52
CA SER A 12 25.13 -21.02 -17.43
C SER A 12 24.95 -21.73 -18.78
N ARG A 13 23.97 -22.62 -18.90
CA ARG A 13 23.64 -23.36 -20.13
C ARG A 13 22.32 -22.90 -20.74
N TRP A 14 21.65 -21.93 -20.11
CA TRP A 14 20.37 -21.45 -20.55
C TRP A 14 20.52 -20.61 -21.82
N GLN A 15 19.65 -20.85 -22.80
CA GLN A 15 19.63 -20.15 -24.08
C GLN A 15 18.38 -19.28 -24.13
N GLY A 16 18.53 -18.02 -23.77
CA GLY A 16 17.49 -17.00 -23.92
C GLY A 16 18.11 -15.65 -24.26
N ASP A 17 17.27 -14.73 -24.73
CA ASP A 17 17.73 -13.45 -25.27
C ASP A 17 17.71 -12.31 -24.23
N GLY A 18 17.06 -12.51 -23.08
CA GLY A 18 16.97 -11.50 -22.03
C GLY A 18 16.39 -12.05 -20.73
N VAL A 19 16.71 -11.41 -19.60
CA VAL A 19 16.38 -11.90 -18.25
C VAL A 19 15.63 -10.85 -17.44
N LEU A 20 14.47 -11.24 -16.89
CA LEU A 20 13.85 -10.58 -15.74
C LEU A 20 14.23 -11.36 -14.48
N VAL A 21 14.87 -10.69 -13.51
CA VAL A 21 15.35 -11.35 -12.28
C VAL A 21 14.88 -10.62 -11.04
N ARG A 22 14.60 -11.38 -9.98
CA ARG A 22 14.62 -10.90 -8.59
C ARG A 22 15.93 -11.33 -7.93
N ALA A 23 16.98 -10.52 -8.03
CA ALA A 23 18.29 -10.90 -7.51
C ALA A 23 18.43 -10.51 -6.03
N GLU A 24 18.56 -11.51 -5.15
CA GLU A 24 18.70 -11.28 -3.70
C GLU A 24 20.15 -11.42 -3.20
N THR A 25 21.01 -12.10 -3.96
CA THR A 25 22.40 -12.37 -3.56
C THR A 25 23.41 -11.73 -4.53
N PRO A 26 24.59 -11.28 -4.03
CA PRO A 26 25.68 -10.83 -4.89
C PRO A 26 26.14 -11.89 -5.89
N LYS A 27 26.02 -13.17 -5.53
CA LYS A 27 26.36 -14.32 -6.38
C LYS A 27 25.41 -14.43 -7.58
N MET A 28 24.10 -14.27 -7.36
CA MET A 28 23.11 -14.23 -8.43
C MET A 28 23.35 -13.06 -9.38
N ILE A 29 23.62 -11.86 -8.84
CA ILE A 29 23.90 -10.66 -9.65
C ILE A 29 25.10 -10.90 -10.58
N ARG A 30 26.21 -11.44 -10.05
CA ARG A 30 27.39 -11.76 -10.87
C ARG A 30 27.08 -12.80 -11.94
N ALA A 31 26.42 -13.89 -11.57
CA ALA A 31 26.07 -14.96 -12.51
C ALA A 31 25.24 -14.46 -13.69
N ILE A 32 24.35 -13.48 -13.46
CA ILE A 32 23.52 -12.89 -14.50
C ILE A 32 24.29 -11.88 -15.35
N GLN A 33 25.23 -11.12 -14.74
CA GLN A 33 26.12 -10.23 -15.49
C GLN A 33 27.04 -11.03 -16.44
N ASP A 34 27.49 -12.20 -16.00
CA ASP A 34 28.37 -13.07 -16.78
C ASP A 34 27.67 -13.70 -18.01
N LEU A 35 26.33 -13.67 -18.07
CA LEU A 35 25.58 -14.14 -19.26
C LEU A 35 25.74 -13.21 -20.47
N GLY A 36 26.07 -11.93 -20.25
CA GLY A 36 26.18 -10.94 -21.32
C GLY A 36 24.85 -10.62 -22.02
N LEU A 37 23.71 -10.98 -21.42
CA LEU A 37 22.37 -10.73 -21.95
C LEU A 37 21.80 -9.40 -21.42
N PRO A 38 20.82 -8.79 -22.12
CA PRO A 38 19.89 -7.82 -21.56
C PRO A 38 19.25 -8.31 -20.26
N VAL A 39 19.36 -7.54 -19.19
CA VAL A 39 18.86 -7.91 -17.86
C VAL A 39 18.15 -6.73 -17.22
N ILE A 40 17.03 -7.01 -16.56
CA ILE A 40 16.36 -6.07 -15.66
C ILE A 40 16.16 -6.71 -14.29
N ASP A 41 16.52 -5.98 -13.24
CA ASP A 41 16.35 -6.39 -11.84
C ASP A 41 15.05 -5.81 -11.25
N LEU A 42 14.24 -6.69 -10.66
CA LEU A 42 12.96 -6.39 -10.01
C LEU A 42 13.01 -6.43 -8.48
N ARG A 43 14.20 -6.65 -7.88
CA ARG A 43 14.40 -6.60 -6.41
C ARG A 43 15.24 -5.40 -5.98
N CYS A 44 16.13 -4.93 -6.86
CA CYS A 44 16.90 -3.68 -6.71
C CYS A 44 17.69 -3.60 -5.39
N TRP A 45 18.10 -4.76 -4.88
CA TRP A 45 18.72 -4.93 -3.56
C TRP A 45 20.05 -4.20 -3.46
N ARG A 46 20.87 -4.22 -4.53
CA ARG A 46 22.20 -3.54 -4.63
C ARG A 46 22.68 -3.26 -6.06
N SER A 47 21.80 -3.36 -7.05
CA SER A 47 22.13 -3.25 -8.49
C SER A 47 22.28 -1.83 -9.00
N ALA A 48 22.16 -0.83 -8.10
CA ALA A 48 22.19 0.58 -8.42
C ALA A 48 23.42 0.92 -9.29
N GLY A 49 23.16 1.36 -10.52
CA GLY A 49 24.18 1.77 -11.47
C GLY A 49 24.81 0.65 -12.31
N LYS A 50 24.37 -0.61 -12.18
CA LYS A 50 24.91 -1.73 -12.98
C LYS A 50 23.89 -2.40 -13.89
N ILE A 51 22.63 -2.48 -13.45
CA ILE A 51 21.55 -3.12 -14.18
C ILE A 51 20.32 -2.21 -14.04
N PRO A 52 19.60 -1.91 -15.13
CA PRO A 52 18.33 -1.19 -15.03
C PRO A 52 17.37 -1.97 -14.14
N GLY A 53 16.58 -1.24 -13.36
CA GLY A 53 15.69 -1.89 -12.41
C GLY A 53 14.37 -1.16 -12.23
N PHE A 54 13.40 -1.89 -11.70
CA PHE A 54 12.11 -1.34 -11.30
C PHE A 54 11.83 -1.71 -9.84
N ASP A 55 11.36 -0.74 -9.07
CA ASP A 55 10.94 -0.95 -7.70
C ASP A 55 9.76 -0.03 -7.37
N THR A 56 9.05 -0.36 -6.30
CA THR A 56 7.95 0.47 -5.81
C THR A 56 8.51 1.71 -5.13
N ASP A 57 7.98 2.89 -5.48
CA ASP A 57 8.35 4.16 -4.84
C ASP A 57 8.05 4.11 -3.33
N PRO A 58 9.07 4.05 -2.44
CA PRO A 58 8.86 3.99 -1.00
C PRO A 58 8.16 5.25 -0.47
N ALA A 59 8.38 6.41 -1.09
CA ALA A 59 7.75 7.65 -0.67
C ALA A 59 6.24 7.62 -0.97
N SER A 60 5.82 7.01 -2.08
CA SER A 60 4.39 6.83 -2.37
C SER A 60 3.70 5.89 -1.38
N VAL A 61 4.37 4.80 -0.98
CA VAL A 61 3.86 3.84 0.00
C VAL A 61 3.66 4.53 1.35
N VAL A 62 4.70 5.23 1.81
CA VAL A 62 4.68 5.98 3.06
C VAL A 62 3.59 7.04 3.07
N ARG A 63 3.46 7.83 1.99
CA ARG A 63 2.40 8.84 1.87
C ARG A 63 1.02 8.21 2.03
N LEU A 64 0.72 7.16 1.28
CA LEU A 64 -0.58 6.46 1.36
C LEU A 64 -0.88 5.93 2.77
N ALA A 65 0.11 5.32 3.43
CA ALA A 65 -0.06 4.78 4.77
C ALA A 65 -0.23 5.85 5.85
N VAL A 66 0.65 6.87 5.85
CA VAL A 66 0.64 7.94 6.86
C VAL A 66 -0.57 8.84 6.67
N ASP A 67 -0.93 9.20 5.43
CA ASP A 67 -2.15 9.95 5.14
C ASP A 67 -3.39 9.21 5.65
N HIS A 68 -3.48 7.91 5.38
CA HIS A 68 -4.59 7.08 5.85
C HIS A 68 -4.74 7.02 7.38
N LEU A 69 -3.62 6.97 8.09
CA LEU A 69 -3.59 7.01 9.55
C LEU A 69 -3.98 8.41 10.08
N ARG A 70 -3.43 9.48 9.48
CA ARG A 70 -3.76 10.86 9.85
C ARG A 70 -5.23 11.18 9.60
N ASP A 71 -5.79 10.73 8.48
CA ASP A 71 -7.21 10.88 8.12
C ASP A 71 -8.16 10.13 9.09
N ARG A 72 -7.61 9.34 10.02
CA ARG A 72 -8.31 8.68 11.13
C ARG A 72 -8.00 9.28 12.50
N GLY A 73 -7.25 10.37 12.56
CA GLY A 73 -6.93 11.09 13.79
C GLY A 73 -5.69 10.59 14.54
N TYR A 74 -4.91 9.67 13.97
CA TYR A 74 -3.64 9.26 14.57
C TYR A 74 -2.60 10.39 14.46
N THR A 75 -1.99 10.73 15.59
CA THR A 75 -0.94 11.77 15.70
C THR A 75 0.41 11.20 16.14
N GLN A 76 0.43 9.93 16.57
CA GLN A 76 1.63 9.16 16.89
C GLN A 76 1.86 8.13 15.79
N PHE A 77 3.12 8.01 15.35
CA PHE A 77 3.49 7.13 14.25
C PHE A 77 4.61 6.17 14.65
N GLY A 78 4.41 4.88 14.35
CA GLY A 78 5.39 3.83 14.54
C GLY A 78 5.79 3.19 13.22
N PHE A 79 7.01 2.65 13.16
CA PHE A 79 7.45 1.80 12.05
C PHE A 79 7.95 0.47 12.57
N CYS A 80 7.50 -0.63 11.98
CA CYS A 80 7.98 -1.97 12.33
C CYS A 80 8.60 -2.65 11.10
N GLY A 81 9.89 -2.93 11.15
CA GLY A 81 10.62 -3.47 9.99
C GLY A 81 11.69 -4.48 10.33
N PHE A 82 12.50 -4.79 9.33
CA PHE A 82 13.67 -5.67 9.45
C PHE A 82 14.92 -4.85 9.21
N GLY A 83 15.85 -4.88 10.17
CA GLY A 83 17.10 -4.12 10.07
C GLY A 83 18.00 -4.69 8.97
N GLY A 84 18.50 -3.83 8.09
CA GLY A 84 19.41 -4.21 7.01
C GLY A 84 18.74 -4.75 5.75
N ALA A 85 17.40 -4.80 5.73
CA ALA A 85 16.62 -5.08 4.55
C ALA A 85 16.37 -3.77 3.77
N ASN A 86 16.99 -3.63 2.59
CA ASN A 86 16.98 -2.38 1.81
C ASN A 86 15.56 -1.78 1.62
N TYR A 87 14.57 -2.60 1.27
CA TYR A 87 13.19 -2.14 1.09
C TYR A 87 12.56 -1.61 2.40
N SER A 88 12.89 -2.23 3.54
CA SER A 88 12.47 -1.80 4.88
C SER A 88 13.16 -0.48 5.24
N ASP A 89 14.48 -0.41 5.08
CA ASP A 89 15.29 0.77 5.39
C ASP A 89 14.83 1.99 4.57
N ARG A 90 14.61 1.82 3.25
CA ARG A 90 14.10 2.88 2.36
C ARG A 90 12.74 3.40 2.82
N ARG A 91 11.83 2.50 3.20
CA ARG A 91 10.50 2.88 3.71
C ARG A 91 10.61 3.64 5.03
N LEU A 92 11.49 3.21 5.94
CA LEU A 92 11.74 3.91 7.21
C LEU A 92 12.34 5.31 6.99
N THR A 93 13.32 5.44 6.08
CA THR A 93 13.91 6.74 5.74
C THR A 93 12.87 7.70 5.20
N GLU A 94 12.06 7.28 4.23
CA GLU A 94 10.99 8.12 3.68
C GLU A 94 9.89 8.41 4.72
N MET A 95 9.56 7.47 5.61
CA MET A 95 8.61 7.69 6.69
C MET A 95 9.09 8.74 7.68
N ARG A 96 10.34 8.65 8.13
CA ARG A 96 10.95 9.67 9.02
C ARG A 96 10.93 11.05 8.35
N LYS A 97 11.29 11.13 7.08
CA LYS A 97 11.27 12.40 6.31
C LYS A 97 9.86 12.97 6.21
N TYR A 98 8.88 12.15 5.83
CA TYR A 98 7.51 12.59 5.63
C TYR A 98 6.83 12.99 6.94
N VAL A 99 6.93 12.16 7.98
CA VAL A 99 6.32 12.43 9.29
C VAL A 99 6.94 13.66 9.97
N ARG A 100 8.25 13.87 9.83
CA ARG A 100 8.90 15.11 10.30
C ARG A 100 8.41 16.36 9.58
N SER A 101 8.09 16.27 8.29
CA SER A 101 7.49 17.39 7.56
C SER A 101 6.09 17.76 8.07
N LEU A 102 5.43 16.84 8.78
CA LEU A 102 4.14 17.06 9.46
C LEU A 102 4.32 17.52 10.92
N GLY A 103 5.55 17.71 11.41
CA GLY A 103 5.82 18.14 12.78
C GLY A 103 5.79 17.03 13.83
N HIS A 104 5.80 15.76 13.41
CA HIS A 104 5.80 14.59 14.30
C HIS A 104 7.12 13.81 14.17
N ASP A 105 7.32 12.81 15.05
CA ASP A 105 8.45 11.88 14.96
C ASP A 105 7.97 10.43 14.82
N VAL A 106 8.88 9.54 14.41
CA VAL A 106 8.59 8.11 14.19
C VAL A 106 9.37 7.26 15.17
N VAL A 107 8.65 6.48 15.98
CA VAL A 107 9.27 5.44 16.82
C VAL A 107 9.41 4.17 15.99
N ALA A 108 10.63 3.73 15.72
CA ALA A 108 10.88 2.56 14.88
C ALA A 108 11.37 1.36 15.70
N TYR A 109 10.94 0.17 15.29
CA TYR A 109 11.48 -1.10 15.74
C TYR A 109 11.90 -1.93 14.55
N GLU A 110 13.16 -2.35 14.56
CA GLU A 110 13.75 -3.15 13.51
C GLU A 110 14.22 -4.45 14.15
N SER A 111 13.60 -5.57 13.79
CA SER A 111 14.06 -6.87 14.28
C SER A 111 15.49 -7.11 13.78
N PRO A 112 16.39 -7.57 14.66
CA PRO A 112 17.77 -7.85 14.27
C PRO A 112 17.78 -8.99 13.25
N GLY A 113 18.47 -8.77 12.13
CA GLY A 113 18.61 -9.76 11.06
C GLY A 113 20.08 -9.93 10.64
N PRO A 114 20.42 -11.05 9.99
CA PRO A 114 21.78 -11.25 9.47
C PRO A 114 22.14 -10.17 8.45
N VAL A 115 23.41 -9.76 8.45
CA VAL A 115 23.93 -8.84 7.43
C VAL A 115 23.83 -9.54 6.07
N HIS A 116 23.13 -8.92 5.12
CA HIS A 116 22.80 -9.50 3.80
C HIS A 116 21.72 -10.59 3.79
N ALA A 117 20.79 -10.56 4.75
CA ALA A 117 19.60 -11.41 4.78
C ALA A 117 18.81 -11.37 3.45
N THR A 118 18.38 -12.53 2.96
CA THR A 118 17.33 -12.62 1.95
C THR A 118 16.00 -12.14 2.55
N THR A 119 14.98 -11.97 1.69
CA THR A 119 13.63 -11.64 2.17
C THR A 119 13.13 -12.67 3.17
N PHE A 120 13.37 -13.95 2.88
CA PHE A 120 13.00 -15.07 3.72
C PHE A 120 13.73 -15.05 5.07
N ASP A 121 15.05 -14.79 5.08
CA ASP A 121 15.83 -14.73 6.32
C ASP A 121 15.36 -13.59 7.24
N ALA A 122 15.01 -12.45 6.67
CA ALA A 122 14.47 -11.31 7.41
C ALA A 122 13.11 -11.64 8.04
N GLU A 123 12.21 -12.25 7.27
CA GLU A 123 10.88 -12.68 7.74
C GLU A 123 10.97 -13.75 8.83
N GLN A 124 11.89 -14.71 8.68
CA GLN A 124 12.16 -15.73 9.69
C GLN A 124 12.76 -15.11 10.96
N SER A 125 13.69 -14.16 10.85
CA SER A 125 14.26 -13.45 12.00
C SER A 125 13.17 -12.70 12.78
N GLY A 126 12.23 -12.08 12.04
CA GLY A 126 11.07 -11.41 12.62
C GLY A 126 10.15 -12.31 13.42
N MET A 127 9.95 -13.54 12.95
CA MET A 127 9.14 -14.56 13.62
C MET A 127 9.77 -15.00 14.94
N LEU A 128 11.10 -15.02 15.03
CA LEU A 128 11.80 -15.42 16.26
C LEU A 128 11.89 -14.30 17.31
N ASP A 129 11.53 -13.06 16.96
CA ASP A 129 11.70 -11.86 17.77
C ASP A 129 10.37 -11.37 18.42
N GLU A 130 9.54 -12.31 18.88
CA GLU A 130 8.25 -12.01 19.51
C GLU A 130 8.40 -11.22 20.82
N VAL A 131 9.39 -11.59 21.66
CA VAL A 131 9.61 -10.95 22.97
C VAL A 131 10.06 -9.50 22.82
N GLY A 132 10.98 -9.24 21.89
CA GLY A 132 11.46 -7.89 21.61
C GLY A 132 10.35 -7.00 21.05
N LEU A 133 9.58 -7.55 20.10
CA LEU A 133 8.42 -6.89 19.51
C LEU A 133 7.35 -6.55 20.57
N GLY A 134 7.00 -7.50 21.43
CA GLY A 134 6.03 -7.28 22.51
C GLY A 134 6.48 -6.21 23.52
N ARG A 135 7.77 -6.15 23.84
CA ARG A 135 8.32 -5.09 24.71
C ARG A 135 8.21 -3.72 24.06
N TRP A 136 8.54 -3.63 22.77
CA TRP A 136 8.39 -2.39 22.01
C TRP A 136 6.93 -1.93 21.97
N LEU A 137 6.00 -2.83 21.61
CA LEU A 137 4.57 -2.53 21.56
C LEU A 137 4.02 -1.97 22.87
N LYS A 138 4.42 -2.52 24.02
CA LYS A 138 4.03 -2.03 25.35
C LYS A 138 4.63 -0.66 25.69
N SER A 139 5.74 -0.30 25.08
CA SER A 139 6.43 0.98 25.32
C SER A 139 5.87 2.15 24.50
N LEU A 140 5.08 1.88 23.46
CA LEU A 140 4.54 2.90 22.57
C LEU A 140 3.50 3.77 23.30
N ALA A 141 3.57 5.09 23.06
CA ALA A 141 2.51 6.01 23.45
C ALA A 141 1.28 5.77 22.55
N LYS A 142 0.19 5.28 23.15
CA LYS A 142 -1.07 4.97 22.46
C LYS A 142 -2.04 6.15 22.55
N PRO A 143 -2.92 6.36 21.55
CA PRO A 143 -3.11 5.58 20.33
C PRO A 143 -1.99 5.84 19.29
N VAL A 144 -1.54 4.80 18.58
CA VAL A 144 -0.46 4.90 17.58
C VAL A 144 -0.80 4.18 16.28
N GLY A 145 -0.48 4.81 15.15
CA GLY A 145 -0.55 4.17 13.84
C GLY A 145 0.80 3.60 13.44
N VAL A 146 0.88 2.30 13.20
CA VAL A 146 2.12 1.59 12.86
C VAL A 146 2.11 1.14 11.41
N LEU A 147 3.12 1.57 10.65
CA LEU A 147 3.42 1.04 9.32
C LEU A 147 4.42 -0.12 9.48
N ALA A 148 4.01 -1.32 9.08
CA ALA A 148 4.91 -2.45 8.94
C ALA A 148 5.61 -2.43 7.59
N CYS A 149 6.84 -2.96 7.53
CA CYS A 149 7.62 -2.95 6.31
C CYS A 149 7.06 -3.87 5.21
N ASN A 150 6.23 -4.86 5.52
CA ASN A 150 5.44 -5.67 4.58
C ASN A 150 4.30 -6.38 5.33
N ASP A 151 3.44 -7.11 4.61
CA ASP A 151 2.29 -7.82 5.19
C ASP A 151 2.67 -8.95 6.14
N ILE A 152 3.78 -9.66 5.88
CA ILE A 152 4.30 -10.69 6.80
C ILE A 152 4.72 -10.06 8.13
N ARG A 153 5.44 -8.93 8.10
CA ARG A 153 5.78 -8.20 9.32
C ARG A 153 4.54 -7.65 10.02
N ALA A 154 3.56 -7.17 9.26
CA ALA A 154 2.29 -6.71 9.82
C ALA A 154 1.53 -7.84 10.53
N GLN A 155 1.52 -9.05 9.97
CA GLN A 155 0.92 -10.22 10.61
C GLN A 155 1.64 -10.55 11.92
N GLN A 156 2.98 -10.57 11.93
CA GLN A 156 3.78 -10.77 13.15
C GLN A 156 3.46 -9.71 14.22
N LEU A 157 3.30 -8.45 13.81
CA LEU A 157 2.90 -7.36 14.67
C LEU A 157 1.50 -7.57 15.27
N LEU A 158 0.52 -7.99 14.46
CA LEU A 158 -0.84 -8.29 14.92
C LEU A 158 -0.86 -9.44 15.93
N ASN A 159 -0.10 -10.50 15.69
CA ASN A 159 0.03 -11.62 16.62
C ASN A 159 0.64 -11.17 17.95
N ALA A 160 1.71 -10.37 17.91
CA ALA A 160 2.32 -9.82 19.12
C ALA A 160 1.39 -8.85 19.88
N CYS A 161 0.56 -8.06 19.18
CA CYS A 161 -0.50 -7.26 19.80
C CYS A 161 -1.49 -8.15 20.54
N HIS A 162 -1.94 -9.25 19.91
CA HIS A 162 -2.87 -10.21 20.51
C HIS A 162 -2.29 -10.83 21.80
N GLU A 163 -1.05 -11.33 21.74
CA GLU A 163 -0.35 -11.90 22.91
C GLU A 163 -0.13 -10.89 24.04
N CYS A 164 0.07 -9.62 23.69
CA CYS A 164 0.23 -8.54 24.66
C CYS A 164 -1.09 -7.96 25.17
N ASN A 165 -2.25 -8.51 24.76
CA ASN A 165 -3.59 -7.97 25.04
C ASN A 165 -3.74 -6.49 24.63
N ILE A 166 -3.17 -6.11 23.48
CA ILE A 166 -3.27 -4.77 22.91
C ILE A 166 -4.37 -4.78 21.85
N HIS A 167 -5.33 -3.87 21.97
CA HIS A 167 -6.48 -3.82 21.07
C HIS A 167 -6.09 -3.17 19.74
N VAL A 168 -6.32 -3.90 18.65
CA VAL A 168 -6.21 -3.40 17.28
C VAL A 168 -7.62 -3.29 16.71
N PRO A 169 -8.02 -2.16 16.12
CA PRO A 169 -7.23 -0.95 15.84
C PRO A 169 -7.18 0.13 16.95
N ASP A 170 -7.92 -0.03 18.06
CA ASP A 170 -8.19 1.06 19.02
C ASP A 170 -6.96 1.62 19.73
N GLU A 171 -6.05 0.76 20.20
CA GLU A 171 -4.79 1.20 20.81
C GLU A 171 -3.67 1.32 19.77
N ILE A 172 -3.61 0.36 18.84
CA ILE A 172 -2.61 0.32 17.78
C ILE A 172 -3.31 0.02 16.46
N ALA A 173 -3.27 0.96 15.52
CA ALA A 173 -3.63 0.70 14.13
C ALA A 173 -2.43 0.12 13.37
N VAL A 174 -2.67 -0.88 12.53
CA VAL A 174 -1.60 -1.55 11.77
C VAL A 174 -1.87 -1.44 10.27
N VAL A 175 -0.89 -0.93 9.53
CA VAL A 175 -0.87 -0.89 8.06
C VAL A 175 0.29 -1.75 7.55
N GLY A 176 -0.03 -2.70 6.67
CA GLY A 176 0.95 -3.50 5.93
C GLY A 176 1.29 -2.89 4.58
N VAL A 177 2.12 -3.61 3.83
CA VAL A 177 2.47 -3.29 2.44
C VAL A 177 2.59 -4.61 1.69
N ASP A 178 2.10 -4.62 0.44
CA ASP A 178 2.10 -5.71 -0.57
C ASP A 178 0.67 -6.13 -0.94
N ASN A 179 -0.30 -5.92 -0.05
CA ASN A 179 -1.70 -6.33 -0.19
C ASN A 179 -1.84 -7.81 -0.58
N ASP A 180 -1.16 -8.69 0.15
CA ASP A 180 -1.19 -10.12 -0.09
C ASP A 180 -2.63 -10.68 0.10
N ASP A 181 -3.13 -11.33 -0.94
CA ASP A 181 -4.51 -11.81 -1.03
C ASP A 181 -4.84 -12.94 -0.05
N VAL A 182 -3.81 -13.59 0.53
CA VAL A 182 -3.97 -14.68 1.49
C VAL A 182 -3.73 -14.18 2.91
N ILE A 183 -2.63 -13.47 3.15
CA ILE A 183 -2.26 -12.99 4.49
C ILE A 183 -3.26 -11.96 4.98
N CYS A 184 -3.60 -10.97 4.15
CA CYS A 184 -4.40 -9.84 4.62
C CYS A 184 -5.80 -10.24 5.15
N PRO A 185 -6.56 -11.11 4.46
CA PRO A 185 -7.87 -11.56 4.94
C PRO A 185 -7.81 -12.52 6.13
N LEU A 186 -6.71 -13.28 6.30
CA LEU A 186 -6.56 -14.28 7.36
C LEU A 186 -6.09 -13.67 8.70
N CYS A 187 -5.51 -12.47 8.69
CA CYS A 187 -5.18 -11.73 9.90
C CYS A 187 -6.42 -11.44 10.75
N SER A 188 -6.23 -11.35 12.08
CA SER A 188 -7.28 -10.96 13.03
C SER A 188 -6.82 -9.74 13.84
N PRO A 189 -7.39 -8.54 13.61
CA PRO A 189 -8.37 -8.21 12.56
C PRO A 189 -7.77 -8.25 11.14
N PRO A 190 -8.60 -8.31 10.07
CA PRO A 190 -8.11 -8.29 8.69
C PRO A 190 -7.24 -7.06 8.40
N LEU A 191 -6.13 -7.26 7.71
CA LEU A 191 -5.03 -6.30 7.61
C LEU A 191 -5.25 -5.25 6.50
N THR A 192 -5.30 -3.98 6.87
CA THR A 192 -5.15 -2.86 5.94
C THR A 192 -3.74 -2.87 5.36
N SER A 193 -3.62 -2.76 4.03
CA SER A 193 -2.32 -2.82 3.37
C SER A 193 -2.23 -1.88 2.18
N VAL A 194 -1.04 -1.31 1.94
CA VAL A 194 -0.74 -0.56 0.73
C VAL A 194 -0.42 -1.54 -0.40
N GLU A 195 -1.17 -1.45 -1.50
CA GLU A 195 -1.01 -2.27 -2.69
C GLU A 195 0.03 -1.63 -3.64
N PRO A 196 1.20 -2.26 -3.85
CA PRO A 196 2.15 -1.82 -4.85
C PRO A 196 1.60 -2.04 -6.27
N ASN A 197 2.14 -1.33 -7.25
CA ASN A 197 1.73 -1.51 -8.65
C ASN A 197 2.60 -2.56 -9.36
N THR A 198 2.59 -3.79 -8.83
CA THR A 198 3.44 -4.91 -9.29
C THR A 198 3.18 -5.28 -10.75
N GLN A 199 1.92 -5.23 -11.20
CA GLN A 199 1.56 -5.51 -12.59
C GLN A 199 2.16 -4.47 -13.55
N LYS A 200 2.11 -3.18 -13.18
CA LYS A 200 2.74 -2.12 -13.96
C LYS A 200 4.26 -2.26 -13.98
N ILE A 201 4.88 -2.57 -12.84
CA ILE A 201 6.31 -2.86 -12.75
C ILE A 201 6.69 -3.98 -13.74
N GLY A 202 5.96 -5.10 -13.72
CA GLY A 202 6.21 -6.22 -14.64
C GLY A 202 6.05 -5.84 -16.11
N TYR A 203 5.00 -5.08 -16.44
CA TYR A 203 4.76 -4.62 -17.81
C TYR A 203 5.86 -3.67 -18.31
N GLU A 204 6.20 -2.64 -17.53
CA GLU A 204 7.23 -1.67 -17.91
C GLU A 204 8.62 -2.31 -17.98
N ALA A 205 8.91 -3.28 -17.10
CA ALA A 205 10.12 -4.07 -17.18
C ALA A 205 10.18 -4.94 -18.43
N ALA A 206 9.11 -5.68 -18.75
CA ALA A 206 9.07 -6.49 -19.97
C ALA A 206 9.21 -5.63 -21.24
N ALA A 207 8.52 -4.49 -21.30
CA ALA A 207 8.62 -3.55 -22.41
C ALA A 207 10.01 -2.92 -22.54
N MET A 208 10.70 -2.66 -21.43
CA MET A 208 12.09 -2.20 -21.46
C MET A 208 13.04 -3.32 -21.91
N LEU A 209 12.83 -4.56 -21.46
CA LEU A 209 13.65 -5.70 -21.85
C LEU A 209 13.55 -5.97 -23.35
N ASP A 210 12.35 -5.92 -23.92
CA ASP A 210 12.10 -6.06 -25.36
C ASP A 210 12.92 -5.08 -26.21
N ARG A 211 12.95 -3.81 -25.79
CA ARG A 211 13.75 -2.78 -26.44
C ARG A 211 15.25 -3.04 -26.31
N MET A 212 15.70 -3.49 -25.14
CA MET A 212 17.11 -3.87 -24.93
C MET A 212 17.52 -5.08 -25.77
N MET A 213 16.65 -6.09 -25.90
CA MET A 213 16.86 -7.25 -26.78
C MET A 213 16.92 -6.84 -28.26
N SER A 214 16.23 -5.76 -28.62
CA SER A 214 16.30 -5.13 -29.95
C SER A 214 17.53 -4.24 -30.16
N GLY A 215 18.44 -4.16 -29.17
CA GLY A 215 19.69 -3.40 -29.25
C GLY A 215 19.62 -1.96 -28.71
N GLU A 216 18.52 -1.54 -28.09
CA GLU A 216 18.44 -0.24 -27.41
C GLU A 216 19.35 -0.22 -26.17
N ILE A 217 20.22 0.78 -26.06
CA ILE A 217 21.03 1.00 -24.86
C ILE A 217 20.21 1.84 -23.87
N VAL A 218 19.80 1.21 -22.77
CA VAL A 218 19.03 1.86 -21.71
C VAL A 218 19.95 2.18 -20.51
N PRO A 219 19.81 3.35 -19.86
CA PRO A 219 20.57 3.67 -18.65
C PRO A 219 20.34 2.63 -17.54
N ALA A 220 21.41 2.26 -16.83
CA ALA A 220 21.37 1.34 -15.69
C ALA A 220 20.84 2.01 -14.41
N GLU A 221 19.66 2.62 -14.51
CA GLU A 221 19.01 3.37 -13.45
C GLU A 221 17.80 2.63 -12.86
N LEU A 222 17.44 3.01 -11.64
CA LEU A 222 16.26 2.50 -10.97
C LEU A 222 15.04 3.36 -11.30
N THR A 223 14.03 2.75 -11.93
CA THR A 223 12.74 3.37 -12.17
C THR A 223 11.80 3.11 -10.99
N TRP A 224 11.30 4.20 -10.41
CA TRP A 224 10.36 4.16 -9.28
C TRP A 224 8.91 4.17 -9.77
N VAL A 225 8.16 3.13 -9.44
CA VAL A 225 6.74 3.03 -9.77
C VAL A 225 5.90 3.34 -8.53
N PRO A 226 5.02 4.36 -8.55
CA PRO A 226 4.14 4.65 -7.43
C PRO A 226 3.26 3.48 -7.03
N ALA A 227 3.06 3.30 -5.73
CA ALA A 227 2.07 2.38 -5.17
C ALA A 227 0.66 2.74 -5.67
N ARG A 228 -0.17 1.72 -5.84
CA ARG A 228 -1.46 1.85 -6.52
C ARG A 228 -2.51 2.50 -5.62
N ARG A 229 -2.71 1.94 -4.43
CA ARG A 229 -3.72 2.39 -3.46
C ARG A 229 -3.45 1.79 -2.09
N ILE A 230 -4.23 2.23 -1.11
CA ILE A 230 -4.38 1.55 0.17
C ILE A 230 -5.69 0.77 0.19
N VAL A 231 -5.63 -0.49 0.62
CA VAL A 231 -6.79 -1.37 0.78
C VAL A 231 -7.12 -1.42 2.26
N VAL A 232 -8.23 -0.76 2.63
CA VAL A 232 -8.64 -0.60 4.02
C VAL A 232 -9.39 -1.83 4.52
N ARG A 233 -8.97 -2.34 5.68
CA ARG A 233 -9.60 -3.45 6.41
C ARG A 233 -9.67 -3.14 7.92
N GLY A 234 -9.96 -4.16 8.73
CA GLY A 234 -10.24 -4.05 10.17
C GLY A 234 -9.08 -3.51 11.01
N SER A 235 -7.82 -3.74 10.62
CA SER A 235 -6.64 -3.33 11.39
C SER A 235 -6.41 -1.82 11.50
N THR A 236 -7.22 -1.02 10.81
CA THR A 236 -7.26 0.45 10.94
C THR A 236 -8.69 0.97 10.97
N ASP A 237 -9.67 0.13 11.32
CA ASP A 237 -11.09 0.49 11.26
C ASP A 237 -11.62 1.13 12.55
N SER A 238 -10.82 1.98 13.19
CA SER A 238 -11.26 2.83 14.29
C SER A 238 -10.77 4.27 14.13
N ILE A 239 -11.39 5.12 14.94
CA ILE A 239 -10.90 6.46 15.23
C ILE A 239 -10.57 6.47 16.72
N PRO A 240 -9.36 6.86 17.11
CA PRO A 240 -8.97 6.84 18.50
C PRO A 240 -9.43 8.13 19.21
N VAL A 241 -10.76 8.30 19.32
CA VAL A 241 -11.38 9.44 20.00
C VAL A 241 -12.44 8.98 20.98
N ASP A 242 -12.51 9.62 22.13
CA ASP A 242 -13.53 9.34 23.15
C ASP A 242 -14.81 10.15 22.90
N ASP A 243 -15.43 9.95 21.74
CA ASP A 243 -16.72 10.53 21.37
C ASP A 243 -17.57 9.49 20.64
N ALA A 244 -18.43 8.80 21.39
CA ALA A 244 -19.26 7.71 20.87
C ALA A 244 -20.27 8.17 19.80
N GLU A 245 -20.75 9.41 19.87
CA GLU A 245 -21.66 9.95 18.84
C GLU A 245 -20.90 10.19 17.55
N PHE A 246 -19.69 10.74 17.64
CA PHE A 246 -18.83 10.97 16.50
C PHE A 246 -18.40 9.67 15.83
N ILE A 247 -18.02 8.65 16.60
CA ILE A 247 -17.67 7.32 16.06
C ILE A 247 -18.85 6.74 15.27
N LYS A 248 -20.09 6.85 15.80
CA LYS A 248 -21.30 6.42 15.09
C LYS A 248 -21.49 7.19 13.79
N ALA A 249 -21.32 8.51 13.80
CA ALA A 249 -21.47 9.34 12.60
C ALA A 249 -20.42 9.00 11.54
N TYR A 250 -19.17 8.81 11.94
CA TYR A 250 -18.08 8.41 11.07
C TYR A 250 -18.33 7.04 10.42
N ARG A 251 -18.74 6.05 11.23
CA ARG A 251 -19.08 4.71 10.73
C ARG A 251 -20.23 4.78 9.73
N PHE A 252 -21.28 5.55 10.04
CA PHE A 252 -22.41 5.75 9.14
C PHE A 252 -21.98 6.32 7.79
N ILE A 253 -21.08 7.31 7.77
CA ILE A 253 -20.50 7.85 6.53
C ILE A 253 -19.77 6.76 5.76
N ARG A 254 -18.92 5.97 6.42
CA ARG A 254 -18.12 4.94 5.75
C ARG A 254 -18.97 3.86 5.08
N GLU A 255 -20.03 3.43 5.75
CA GLU A 255 -20.93 2.38 5.24
C GLU A 255 -21.87 2.87 4.14
N ASN A 256 -22.21 4.17 4.15
CA ASN A 256 -23.28 4.70 3.30
C ASN A 256 -22.83 5.75 2.28
N ALA A 257 -21.56 6.19 2.28
CA ALA A 257 -21.06 7.22 1.34
C ALA A 257 -21.41 6.91 -0.12
N CYS A 258 -21.22 5.66 -0.56
CA CYS A 258 -21.51 5.20 -1.93
C CYS A 258 -23.01 4.98 -2.21
N ARG A 259 -23.90 5.19 -1.23
CA ARG A 259 -25.37 5.08 -1.37
C ARG A 259 -26.05 6.42 -1.62
N GLY A 260 -25.28 7.49 -1.84
CA GLY A 260 -25.83 8.81 -2.14
C GLY A 260 -26.15 9.68 -0.92
N VAL A 261 -25.71 9.29 0.29
CA VAL A 261 -25.94 10.09 1.51
C VAL A 261 -25.37 11.51 1.43
N SER A 262 -26.11 12.45 2.01
CA SER A 262 -25.73 13.84 2.24
C SER A 262 -25.23 14.05 3.67
N VAL A 263 -24.63 15.21 3.93
CA VAL A 263 -24.24 15.59 5.30
C VAL A 263 -25.45 15.68 6.24
N GLN A 264 -26.63 16.04 5.72
CA GLN A 264 -27.85 16.11 6.50
C GLN A 264 -28.32 14.73 6.92
N ASP A 265 -28.28 13.75 6.01
CA ASP A 265 -28.66 12.36 6.33
C ASP A 265 -27.78 11.78 7.44
N VAL A 266 -26.49 12.15 7.47
CA VAL A 266 -25.59 11.75 8.56
C VAL A 266 -26.03 12.40 9.87
N ALA A 267 -26.29 13.72 9.86
CA ALA A 267 -26.72 14.44 11.06
C ALA A 267 -28.06 13.92 11.60
N ASP A 268 -28.97 13.48 10.73
CA ASP A 268 -30.27 12.93 11.13
C ASP A 268 -30.15 11.48 11.67
N ALA A 269 -29.11 10.74 11.27
CA ALA A 269 -28.87 9.36 11.71
C ALA A 269 -28.22 9.25 13.11
N VAL A 270 -27.73 10.36 13.67
CA VAL A 270 -27.08 10.43 14.98
C VAL A 270 -27.63 11.58 15.81
N PRO A 271 -27.55 11.55 17.15
CA PRO A 271 -28.09 12.61 18.01
C PRO A 271 -27.22 13.88 18.00
N MET A 272 -26.89 14.42 16.82
CA MET A 272 -26.08 15.64 16.69
C MET A 272 -26.58 16.55 15.58
N SER A 273 -26.54 17.85 15.84
CA SER A 273 -26.79 18.84 14.78
C SER A 273 -25.65 18.83 13.75
N ARG A 274 -25.96 19.25 12.52
CA ARG A 274 -24.97 19.42 11.44
C ARG A 274 -23.77 20.27 11.87
N ARG A 275 -24.01 21.37 12.59
CA ARG A 275 -22.94 22.25 13.10
C ARG A 275 -22.04 21.53 14.10
N SER A 276 -22.61 20.67 14.96
CA SER A 276 -21.83 19.85 15.89
C SER A 276 -20.98 18.81 15.15
N LEU A 277 -21.56 18.15 14.15
CA LEU A 277 -20.86 17.19 13.28
C LEU A 277 -19.68 17.85 12.54
N GLU A 278 -19.89 19.00 11.91
CA GLU A 278 -18.85 19.75 11.20
C GLU A 278 -17.72 20.20 12.13
N ARG A 279 -18.07 20.66 13.35
CA ARG A 279 -17.08 21.05 14.36
C ARG A 279 -16.24 19.85 14.81
N ARG A 280 -16.88 18.73 15.18
CA ARG A 280 -16.19 17.51 15.63
C ARG A 280 -15.29 16.93 14.54
N MET A 281 -15.75 16.89 13.29
CA MET A 281 -14.92 16.45 12.14
C MET A 281 -13.66 17.33 11.99
N ARG A 282 -13.81 18.65 12.12
CA ARG A 282 -12.66 19.58 12.10
C ARG A 282 -11.70 19.31 13.25
N THR A 283 -12.24 19.11 14.45
CA THR A 283 -11.43 18.90 15.66
C THR A 283 -10.69 17.57 15.64
N TYR A 284 -11.32 16.49 15.18
CA TYR A 284 -10.77 15.14 15.29
C TYR A 284 -10.01 14.68 14.05
N LEU A 285 -10.41 15.10 12.85
CA LEU A 285 -9.83 14.62 11.60
C LEU A 285 -9.21 15.73 10.74
N ASP A 286 -9.43 17.01 11.09
CA ASP A 286 -9.08 18.17 10.25
C ASP A 286 -9.75 18.14 8.85
N GLN A 287 -10.94 17.54 8.78
CA GLN A 287 -11.73 17.42 7.53
C GLN A 287 -13.15 17.90 7.76
N SER A 288 -13.91 18.18 6.68
CA SER A 288 -15.36 18.33 6.78
C SER A 288 -16.08 17.00 6.50
N PRO A 289 -17.35 16.83 6.95
CA PRO A 289 -18.13 15.64 6.63
C PRO A 289 -18.28 15.42 5.11
N SER A 290 -18.39 16.52 4.34
CA SER A 290 -18.46 16.46 2.88
C SER A 290 -17.15 15.99 2.24
N ASP A 291 -16.01 16.36 2.81
CA ASP A 291 -14.70 15.93 2.29
C ASP A 291 -14.52 14.43 2.49
N LEU A 292 -14.93 13.90 3.64
CA LEU A 292 -14.90 12.46 3.92
C LEU A 292 -15.83 11.67 3.00
N ILE A 293 -17.07 12.14 2.78
CA ILE A 293 -17.98 11.48 1.82
C ILE A 293 -17.37 11.50 0.41
N ALA A 294 -16.78 12.63 0.01
CA ALA A 294 -16.16 12.78 -1.30
C ALA A 294 -14.94 11.85 -1.47
N SER A 295 -14.07 11.76 -0.47
CA SER A 295 -12.86 10.91 -0.54
C SER A 295 -13.22 9.43 -0.70
N ILE A 296 -14.23 8.95 0.05
CA ILE A 296 -14.70 7.56 -0.03
C ILE A 296 -15.31 7.26 -1.41
N ARG A 297 -16.18 8.15 -1.92
CA ARG A 297 -16.74 8.01 -3.27
C ARG A 297 -15.66 8.01 -4.34
N LEU A 298 -14.68 8.92 -4.23
CA LEU A 298 -13.58 9.00 -5.18
C LEU A 298 -12.75 7.73 -5.19
N ALA A 299 -12.40 7.19 -4.02
CA ALA A 299 -11.67 5.94 -3.89
C ALA A 299 -12.42 4.78 -4.56
N ARG A 300 -13.74 4.67 -4.33
CA ARG A 300 -14.57 3.64 -4.96
C ARG A 300 -14.69 3.81 -6.48
N ILE A 301 -14.79 5.04 -6.98
CA ILE A 301 -14.81 5.29 -8.43
C ILE A 301 -13.47 4.85 -9.05
N LYS A 302 -12.34 5.25 -8.46
CA LYS A 302 -11.00 4.85 -8.95
C LYS A 302 -10.87 3.34 -9.01
N GLU A 303 -11.23 2.65 -7.93
CA GLU A 303 -11.25 1.19 -7.89
C GLU A 303 -12.06 0.59 -9.05
N LEU A 304 -13.32 0.99 -9.21
CA LEU A 304 -14.20 0.43 -10.26
C LEU A 304 -13.71 0.74 -11.68
N LEU A 305 -13.08 1.91 -11.89
CA LEU A 305 -12.48 2.28 -13.18
C LEU A 305 -11.28 1.40 -13.52
N GLU A 306 -10.54 0.92 -12.52
CA GLU A 306 -9.32 0.14 -12.72
C GLU A 306 -9.59 -1.37 -12.74
N THR A 307 -10.53 -1.86 -11.94
CA THR A 307 -10.78 -3.31 -11.78
C THR A 307 -11.91 -3.84 -12.65
N THR A 308 -12.72 -2.98 -13.28
CA THR A 308 -13.88 -3.40 -14.06
C THR A 308 -13.98 -2.70 -15.41
N SER A 309 -14.61 -3.37 -16.38
CA SER A 309 -14.98 -2.80 -17.69
C SER A 309 -16.36 -2.11 -17.68
N GLN A 310 -16.98 -1.95 -16.50
CA GLN A 310 -18.38 -1.49 -16.40
C GLN A 310 -18.58 -0.09 -17.04
N PRO A 311 -19.73 0.17 -17.69
CA PRO A 311 -20.03 1.51 -18.23
C PRO A 311 -20.04 2.59 -17.14
N LEU A 312 -19.63 3.82 -17.47
CA LEU A 312 -19.59 4.94 -16.51
C LEU A 312 -20.93 5.18 -15.82
N LYS A 313 -22.05 4.98 -16.54
CA LYS A 313 -23.42 5.01 -16.00
C LYS A 313 -23.66 4.01 -14.86
N LYS A 314 -23.08 2.81 -14.96
CA LYS A 314 -23.20 1.79 -13.91
C LYS A 314 -22.32 2.15 -12.70
N ILE A 315 -21.10 2.63 -12.96
CA ILE A 315 -20.18 3.10 -11.90
C ILE A 315 -20.79 4.26 -11.12
N ALA A 316 -21.43 5.22 -11.80
CA ALA A 316 -22.12 6.34 -11.16
C ALA A 316 -23.16 5.84 -10.14
N ARG A 317 -24.01 4.88 -10.55
CA ARG A 317 -25.02 4.28 -9.66
C ARG A 317 -24.39 3.56 -8.47
N LEU A 318 -23.32 2.79 -8.69
CA LEU A 318 -22.60 2.07 -7.63
C LEU A 318 -21.87 2.99 -6.64
N THR A 319 -21.69 4.27 -6.98
CA THR A 319 -20.95 5.25 -6.17
C THR A 319 -21.84 6.36 -5.64
N GLY A 320 -23.17 6.22 -5.75
CA GLY A 320 -24.15 7.13 -5.16
C GLY A 320 -24.46 8.35 -6.02
N PHE A 321 -24.16 8.32 -7.32
CA PHE A 321 -24.51 9.36 -8.28
C PHE A 321 -25.68 8.92 -9.15
N ASN A 322 -26.66 9.81 -9.31
CA ASN A 322 -27.82 9.58 -10.17
C ASN A 322 -27.47 9.63 -11.67
N TYR A 323 -26.48 10.46 -12.02
CA TYR A 323 -26.08 10.76 -13.40
C TYR A 323 -24.55 10.66 -13.54
N ASP A 324 -24.09 10.05 -14.63
CA ASP A 324 -22.65 9.88 -14.90
C ASP A 324 -21.95 11.18 -15.27
N GLU A 325 -22.65 12.18 -15.82
CA GLU A 325 -22.07 13.51 -16.07
C GLU A 325 -21.69 14.20 -14.75
N HIS A 326 -22.52 14.02 -13.71
CA HIS A 326 -22.23 14.57 -12.37
C HIS A 326 -21.04 13.87 -11.74
N MET A 327 -20.99 12.54 -11.82
CA MET A 327 -19.85 11.74 -11.35
C MET A 327 -18.57 12.11 -12.10
N ALA A 328 -18.62 12.30 -13.41
CA ALA A 328 -17.47 12.67 -14.22
C ALA A 328 -16.93 14.07 -13.91
N LYS A 329 -17.82 15.05 -13.69
CA LYS A 329 -17.43 16.39 -13.23
C LYS A 329 -16.80 16.34 -11.84
N PHE A 330 -17.41 15.60 -10.92
CA PHE A 330 -16.88 15.37 -9.57
C PHE A 330 -15.47 14.76 -9.62
N PHE A 331 -15.31 13.67 -10.39
CA PHE A 331 -14.03 12.99 -10.53
C PHE A 331 -12.96 13.88 -11.15
N LYS A 332 -13.28 14.60 -12.24
CA LYS A 332 -12.34 15.53 -12.89
C LYS A 332 -11.94 16.67 -11.96
N LYS A 333 -12.85 17.19 -11.15
CA LYS A 333 -12.56 18.25 -10.17
C LYS A 333 -11.52 17.80 -9.14
N LEU A 334 -11.59 16.56 -8.67
CA LEU A 334 -10.71 16.04 -7.63
C LEU A 334 -9.40 15.45 -8.16
N THR A 335 -9.40 14.92 -9.39
CA THR A 335 -8.23 14.21 -9.96
C THR A 335 -7.51 14.99 -11.06
N GLY A 336 -8.11 16.08 -11.56
CA GLY A 336 -7.63 16.83 -12.72
C GLY A 336 -7.91 16.17 -14.07
N VAL A 337 -8.29 14.89 -14.10
CA VAL A 337 -8.47 14.11 -15.34
C VAL A 337 -9.88 13.51 -15.45
N PRO A 338 -10.46 13.38 -16.66
CA PRO A 338 -11.75 12.71 -16.83
C PRO A 338 -11.69 11.21 -16.51
N PRO A 339 -12.79 10.59 -16.02
CA PRO A 339 -12.84 9.15 -15.69
C PRO A 339 -12.41 8.22 -16.82
N GLY A 340 -12.83 8.51 -18.07
CA GLY A 340 -12.47 7.69 -19.22
C GLY A 340 -10.98 7.75 -19.56
N HIS A 341 -10.35 8.91 -19.38
CA HIS A 341 -8.91 9.05 -19.54
C HIS A 341 -8.16 8.32 -18.41
N TYR A 342 -8.64 8.46 -17.17
CA TYR A 342 -8.09 7.74 -16.02
C TYR A 342 -8.13 6.22 -16.24
N ARG A 343 -9.29 5.68 -16.68
CA ARG A 343 -9.44 4.26 -17.01
C ARG A 343 -8.39 3.78 -18.01
N ARG A 344 -8.24 4.46 -19.16
CA ARG A 344 -7.27 4.04 -20.19
C ARG A 344 -5.82 4.07 -19.71
N LYS A 345 -5.48 5.04 -18.85
CA LYS A 345 -4.12 5.17 -18.32
C LYS A 345 -3.78 4.10 -17.28
N HIS A 346 -4.78 3.66 -16.50
CA HIS A 346 -4.56 2.81 -15.33
C HIS A 346 -5.01 1.36 -15.51
N ARG A 347 -5.86 1.08 -16.50
CA ARG A 347 -6.16 -0.29 -16.93
C ARG A 347 -5.09 -0.68 -17.96
N LEU A 348 -4.18 -1.56 -17.58
CA LEU A 348 -3.42 -2.32 -18.58
C LEU A 348 -4.47 -3.07 -19.40
N GLU A 349 -4.57 -2.81 -20.70
CA GLU A 349 -5.52 -3.50 -21.56
C GLU A 349 -5.25 -4.99 -21.43
N SER A 350 -6.16 -5.71 -20.76
CA SER A 350 -6.14 -7.16 -20.72
C SER A 350 -6.41 -7.63 -22.13
N ILE A 351 -5.36 -8.04 -22.84
CA ILE A 351 -5.48 -8.90 -24.02
C ILE A 351 -5.94 -10.28 -23.49
N ALA A 352 -7.21 -10.39 -23.11
CA ALA A 352 -7.92 -11.61 -22.74
C ALA A 352 -9.26 -11.16 -22.16
N ASP A 353 -10.24 -10.91 -23.02
CA ASP A 353 -11.68 -10.90 -22.67
C ASP A 353 -12.56 -10.89 -23.94
N ASP A 354 -11.99 -10.72 -25.15
CA ASP A 354 -12.75 -10.76 -26.42
C ASP A 354 -12.78 -12.13 -27.12
N ASP A 355 -12.12 -13.18 -26.60
CA ASP A 355 -12.04 -14.51 -27.25
C ASP A 355 -12.79 -15.64 -26.50
N LEU A 356 -13.72 -15.31 -25.59
CA LEU A 356 -14.60 -16.31 -24.98
C LEU A 356 -16.06 -15.83 -24.98
N ASP A 357 -16.69 -15.91 -26.14
CA ASP A 357 -18.08 -16.31 -26.25
C ASP A 357 -18.14 -17.48 -27.27
N PRO A 358 -18.95 -18.52 -27.01
CA PRO A 358 -18.72 -19.91 -27.44
C PRO A 358 -18.95 -20.22 -28.93
#